data_AF-A0A914AI36-F1
#
_entry.id   AF-A0A914AI36-F1
#
_cell.length_a   1.000
_cell.length_b   1.000
_cell.length_c   1.000
_cell.angle_alpha   90.00
_cell.angle_beta   90.00
_cell.angle_gamma   90.00
#
_symmetry.space_group_name_H-M   'P 1'
#
loop_
_entity.id
_entity.type
_entity.pdbx_description
1 polymer ?
#
loop_
_entity_poly.entity_id
_entity_poly.type
_entity_poly.pdbx_seq_one_letter_code
_entity_poly.pdbx_strand_id
1 'polypeptide(L)'
;MPFSYVRKSFFAAQPSTTRGSPFILGGDPKGKKFLYVNEKNVFIRDIENPAICDMYCVHEIILTVAKYAPSGNYIASAGTC
;
A
#
# COMPACT_ATOMS: atom_id res chain seq x y z
N MET A 1 9.63 34.79 -6.88
CA MET A 1 9.14 33.82 -5.87
C MET A 1 9.12 32.46 -6.56
N PRO A 2 9.87 31.44 -6.11
CA PRO A 2 9.79 30.14 -6.77
C PRO A 2 8.43 29.51 -6.46
N PHE A 3 7.75 29.04 -7.49
CA PHE A 3 6.51 28.27 -7.33
C PHE A 3 6.82 26.97 -6.57
N SER A 4 6.07 26.70 -5.51
CA SER A 4 6.17 25.48 -4.71
C SER A 4 4.83 24.76 -4.74
N TYR A 5 4.87 23.44 -4.92
CA TYR A 5 3.70 22.57 -4.92
C TYR A 5 3.82 21.56 -3.78
N VAL A 6 2.74 21.42 -3.01
CA VAL A 6 2.67 20.49 -1.87
C VAL A 6 1.47 19.57 -2.07
N ARG A 7 1.69 18.26 -1.89
CA ARG A 7 0.63 17.25 -1.91
C ARG A 7 -0.30 17.42 -0.71
N LYS A 8 -1.57 17.76 -0.94
CA LYS A 8 -2.59 17.91 0.13
C LYS A 8 -3.26 16.60 0.51
N SER A 9 -3.61 15.78 -0.47
CA SER A 9 -4.32 14.53 -0.28
C SER A 9 -3.87 13.49 -1.30
N PHE A 10 -4.05 12.22 -0.97
CA PHE A 10 -3.76 11.10 -1.85
C PHE A 10 -4.96 10.17 -1.95
N PHE A 11 -5.54 10.07 -3.15
CA PHE A 11 -6.66 9.18 -3.43
C PHE A 11 -6.13 7.87 -4.02
N ALA A 12 -5.87 6.88 -3.16
CA ALA A 12 -5.28 5.62 -3.57
C ALA A 12 -6.29 4.73 -4.34
N ALA A 13 -5.78 3.98 -5.32
CA ALA A 13 -6.54 3.00 -6.09
C ALA A 13 -7.01 1.83 -5.20
N GLN A 14 -8.11 1.18 -5.55
CA GLN A 14 -8.59 0.01 -4.82
C GLN A 14 -7.68 -1.22 -5.02
N PRO A 15 -7.69 -2.20 -4.10
CA PRO A 15 -6.92 -3.44 -4.26
C PRO A 15 -7.24 -4.16 -5.57
N SER A 16 -6.21 -4.66 -6.26
CA SER A 16 -6.40 -5.46 -7.48
C SER A 16 -6.88 -6.85 -7.10
N THR A 17 -8.12 -7.20 -7.46
CA THR A 17 -8.74 -8.49 -7.10
C THR A 17 -9.04 -9.30 -8.35
N THR A 18 -8.96 -10.63 -8.23
CA THR A 18 -9.29 -11.58 -9.28
C THR A 18 -10.38 -12.51 -8.78
N ARG A 19 -11.44 -12.69 -9.58
CA ARG A 19 -12.58 -13.54 -9.20
C ARG A 19 -12.10 -14.97 -8.90
N GLY A 20 -12.57 -15.51 -7.78
CA GLY A 20 -12.21 -16.87 -7.35
C GLY A 20 -10.80 -17.01 -6.78
N SER A 21 -10.06 -15.90 -6.60
CA SER A 21 -8.76 -15.88 -5.94
C SER A 21 -8.83 -15.08 -4.63
N PRO A 22 -8.16 -15.53 -3.56
CA PRO A 22 -8.11 -14.78 -2.31
C PRO A 22 -7.27 -13.50 -2.49
N PHE A 23 -7.67 -12.44 -1.78
CA PHE A 23 -6.89 -11.21 -1.69
C PHE A 23 -6.32 -11.05 -0.28
N ILE A 24 -5.00 -10.83 -0.18
CA ILE A 24 -4.32 -10.74 1.12
C ILE A 24 -4.19 -9.27 1.51
N LEU A 25 -4.87 -8.91 2.60
CA LEU A 25 -4.73 -7.61 3.26
C LEU A 25 -3.70 -7.70 4.39
N GLY A 26 -2.79 -6.74 4.45
CA GLY A 26 -1.81 -6.62 5.52
C GLY A 26 -2.24 -5.58 6.56
N GLY A 27 -2.32 -5.96 7.83
CA GLY A 27 -2.56 -5.02 8.93
C GLY A 27 -1.26 -4.51 9.55
N ASP A 28 -1.21 -3.24 9.93
CA ASP A 28 -0.17 -2.70 10.80
C ASP A 28 -0.30 -3.33 12.20
N PRO A 29 0.79 -3.86 12.80
CA PRO A 29 0.79 -4.32 14.19
C PRO A 29 0.29 -3.28 15.20
N LYS A 30 0.41 -1.98 14.87
CA LYS A 30 -0.09 -0.87 15.70
C LYS A 30 -1.57 -0.56 15.48
N GLY A 31 -2.21 -1.18 14.50
CA GLY A 31 -3.65 -1.07 14.22
C GLY A 31 -4.10 0.27 13.63
N LYS A 32 -3.19 1.15 13.20
CA LYS A 32 -3.55 2.46 12.63
C LYS A 32 -3.70 2.43 11.12
N LYS A 33 -2.87 1.61 10.47
CA LYS A 33 -2.78 1.51 9.03
C LYS A 33 -3.06 0.10 8.55
N PHE A 34 -3.47 0.01 7.30
CA PHE A 34 -3.49 -1.25 6.57
C PHE A 34 -2.80 -1.03 5.24
N LEU A 35 -2.36 -2.12 4.65
CA LEU A 35 -1.63 -2.10 3.40
C LEU A 35 -2.19 -3.15 2.46
N TYR A 36 -2.10 -2.85 1.18
CA TYR A 36 -2.51 -3.76 0.13
C TYR A 36 -1.74 -3.48 -1.14
N VAL A 37 -1.84 -4.42 -2.06
CA VAL A 37 -1.20 -4.34 -3.35
C VAL A 37 -2.21 -3.96 -4.43
N ASN A 38 -1.75 -3.15 -5.37
CA ASN A 38 -2.42 -2.94 -6.64
C ASN A 38 -1.37 -3.05 -7.74
N GLU A 39 -1.44 -4.13 -8.53
CA GLU A 39 -0.48 -4.42 -9.58
C GLU A 39 0.98 -4.36 -9.09
N LYS A 40 1.77 -3.36 -9.51
CA LYS A 40 3.18 -3.19 -9.13
C LYS A 40 3.39 -2.32 -7.89
N ASN A 41 2.31 -1.79 -7.32
CA ASN A 41 2.38 -0.76 -6.30
C ASN A 41 1.89 -1.30 -4.95
N VAL A 42 2.58 -0.91 -3.89
CA VAL A 42 2.14 -1.16 -2.51
C VAL A 42 1.54 0.13 -1.97
N PHE A 43 0.30 0.05 -1.50
CA PHE A 43 -0.40 1.15 -0.85
C PHE A 43 -0.44 0.93 0.65
N ILE A 44 -0.11 1.98 1.40
CA ILE A 44 -0.21 2.04 2.86
C ILE A 44 -1.24 3.11 3.18
N ARG A 45 -2.38 2.72 3.74
CA ARG A 45 -3.50 3.62 4.04
C ARG A 45 -3.80 3.67 5.51
N ASP A 46 -4.15 4.87 5.97
CA ASP A 46 -4.71 5.07 7.30
C ASP A 46 -6.19 4.64 7.35
N ILE A 47 -6.60 4.03 8.47
CA ILE A 47 -7.96 3.53 8.65
C ILE A 47 -8.93 4.68 8.97
N GLU A 48 -8.48 5.68 9.74
CA GLU A 48 -9.33 6.80 10.17
C GLU A 48 -9.43 7.86 9.08
N ASN A 49 -8.34 8.14 8.37
CA ASN A 49 -8.31 9.14 7.32
C ASN A 49 -7.78 8.60 5.98
N PRO A 50 -8.66 8.18 5.04
CA PRO A 50 -8.26 7.54 3.79
C PRO A 50 -7.55 8.48 2.79
N ALA A 51 -7.53 9.79 3.06
CA ALA A 51 -6.78 10.78 2.28
C ALA A 51 -5.28 10.77 2.63
N ILE A 52 -4.89 10.18 3.76
CA ILE A 52 -3.50 9.96 4.16
C ILE A 52 -3.09 8.58 3.64
N CYS A 53 -2.26 8.59 2.60
CA CYS A 53 -1.76 7.36 1.99
C CYS A 53 -0.36 7.56 1.42
N ASP A 54 0.45 6.53 1.64
CA ASP A 54 1.78 6.41 1.05
C ASP A 54 1.79 5.26 0.05
N MET A 55 2.57 5.45 -1.01
CA MET A 55 2.64 4.53 -2.15
C MET A 55 4.10 4.20 -2.43
N TYR A 56 4.38 2.90 -2.63
CA TYR A 56 5.67 2.40 -3.02
C TYR A 56 5.59 1.78 -4.41
N CYS A 57 6.33 2.36 -5.38
CA CYS A 57 6.20 2.06 -6.82
C CYS A 57 7.50 1.52 -7.45
N VAL A 58 8.42 0.98 -6.66
CA VAL A 58 9.77 0.61 -7.15
C VAL A 58 9.80 -0.80 -7.74
N HIS A 59 8.68 -1.55 -7.71
CA HIS A 59 8.64 -2.90 -8.25
C HIS A 59 8.40 -2.90 -9.76
N GLU A 60 9.18 -3.70 -10.48
CA GLU A 60 9.02 -3.89 -11.93
C GLU A 60 8.05 -5.04 -12.27
N ILE A 61 7.83 -5.94 -11.30
CA ILE A 61 6.94 -7.11 -11.40
C ILE A 61 5.58 -6.86 -10.74
N ILE A 62 4.58 -7.65 -11.12
CA ILE A 62 3.27 -7.64 -10.47
C ILE A 62 3.39 -8.28 -9.09
N LEU A 63 2.96 -7.54 -8.08
CA LEU A 63 2.94 -7.98 -6.70
C LEU A 63 1.65 -8.75 -6.39
N THR A 64 1.73 -9.66 -5.44
CA THR A 64 0.59 -10.46 -4.97
C THR A 64 0.28 -10.22 -3.50
N VAL A 65 1.31 -9.91 -2.70
CA VAL A 65 1.18 -9.73 -1.26
C VAL A 65 2.17 -8.70 -0.74
N ALA A 66 1.77 -8.01 0.32
CA ALA A 66 2.68 -7.26 1.16
C ALA A 66 2.25 -7.36 2.63
N LYS A 67 3.21 -7.34 3.56
CA LYS A 67 2.95 -7.52 5.00
C LYS A 67 3.93 -6.74 5.85
N TYR A 68 3.44 -6.17 6.94
CA TYR A 68 4.29 -5.56 7.96
C TYR A 68 5.12 -6.62 8.70
N ALA A 69 6.35 -6.25 9.04
CA ALA A 69 7.15 -6.96 10.03
C ALA A 69 6.46 -6.86 11.41
N PRO A 70 6.62 -7.85 12.31
CA PRO A 70 6.06 -7.79 13.66
C PRO A 70 6.51 -6.57 14.48
N SER A 71 7.70 -6.02 14.17
CA SER A 71 8.20 -4.78 14.77
C SER A 71 7.47 -3.51 14.32
N GLY A 72 6.71 -3.57 13.21
CA GLY A 72 5.98 -2.43 12.63
C GLY A 72 6.85 -1.39 11.93
N ASN A 73 8.13 -1.67 11.69
CA ASN A 73 9.08 -0.72 11.10
C ASN A 73 9.39 -0.99 9.62
N TYR A 74 9.14 -2.21 9.14
CA TYR A 74 9.45 -2.64 7.79
C TYR A 74 8.26 -3.35 7.17
N ILE A 75 8.20 -3.36 5.83
CA ILE A 75 7.20 -4.06 5.05
C ILE A 75 7.93 -4.96 4.06
N ALA A 76 7.53 -6.22 3.99
CA ALA A 76 7.97 -7.14 2.96
C ALA A 76 6.88 -7.26 1.88
N SER A 77 7.26 -7.14 0.61
CA SER A 77 6.38 -7.30 -0.55
C SER A 77 6.92 -8.41 -1.43
N ALA A 78 6.02 -9.19 -2.02
CA ALA A 78 6.35 -10.28 -2.92
C ALA A 78 5.39 -10.29 -4.12
N GLY A 79 5.92 -10.71 -5.25
CA GLY A 79 5.20 -10.83 -6.51
C GLY A 79 5.48 -12.15 -7.20
N THR A 80 4.82 -12.37 -8.32
CA THR A 80 5.08 -13.50 -9.21
C THR A 80 6.06 -13.05 -10.28
N CYS A 81 7.10 -13.85 -10.50
CA CYS A 81 8.00 -13.72 -11.65
C CYS A 81 7.37 -14.34 -12.90
#